data_AF-A0A6M1XKP3-F1
#
_entry.id   AF-A0A6M1XKP3-F1
#
_cell.length_a   1.000
_cell.length_b   1.000
_cell.length_c   1.000
_cell.angle_alpha   90.00
_cell.angle_beta   90.00
_cell.angle_gamma   90.00
#
_symmetry.space_group_name_H-M   'P 1'
#
loop_
_entity.id
_entity.type
_entity.pdbx_description
1 polymer ?
#
loop_
_entity_poly.entity_id
_entity_poly.type
_entity_poly.pdbx_seq_one_letter_code
_entity_poly.pdbx_strand_id
1 'polypeptide(L)'
;HIAILKDEYGGTSGLVTIEDILEEIVGEIRDETDLDEALIAEQSDGSYIISGKLTLDDFQRYFHVEIPEFEETNFTTLAGFASSRYKEIKAGTIIEIASFRFTVLE
;
A
#
# COMPACT_ATOMS: atom_id res chain seq x y z
N HIS A 1 -19.53 1.31 17.44
CA HIS A 1 -20.33 0.84 18.61
C HIS A 1 -19.43 -0.11 19.39
N ILE A 2 -19.29 0.07 20.71
CA ILE A 2 -18.35 -0.71 21.53
C ILE A 2 -19.13 -1.70 22.39
N ALA A 3 -18.77 -2.98 22.32
CA ALA A 3 -19.32 -4.02 23.18
C ALA A 3 -18.20 -4.59 24.08
N ILE A 4 -18.56 -4.93 25.31
CA ILE A 4 -17.66 -5.52 26.29
C ILE A 4 -18.02 -6.99 26.44
N LEU A 5 -17.08 -7.90 26.16
CA LEU A 5 -17.27 -9.33 26.34
C LEU A 5 -17.08 -9.71 27.81
N LYS A 6 -18.03 -10.47 28.33
CA LYS A 6 -18.01 -11.03 29.68
C LYS A 6 -17.96 -12.56 29.58
N ASP A 7 -17.02 -13.19 30.27
CA ASP A 7 -16.98 -14.65 30.38
C ASP A 7 -18.09 -15.18 31.30
N GLU A 8 -18.25 -16.51 31.27
CA GLU A 8 -19.23 -17.26 32.06
C GLU A 8 -19.01 -17.17 33.58
N TYR A 9 -17.84 -16.68 34.02
CA TYR A 9 -17.47 -16.51 35.43
C TYR A 9 -17.55 -15.04 35.88
N GLY A 10 -17.95 -14.16 34.97
CA GLY A 10 -18.17 -12.75 35.21
C GLY A 10 -16.94 -11.84 35.10
N GLY A 11 -15.82 -12.37 34.62
CA GLY A 11 -14.64 -11.61 34.20
C GLY A 11 -14.82 -10.99 32.82
N THR A 12 -14.09 -9.91 32.55
CA THR A 12 -14.07 -9.24 31.25
C THR A 12 -13.07 -9.95 30.35
N SER A 13 -13.53 -10.60 29.28
CA SER A 13 -12.64 -11.33 28.36
C SER A 13 -12.02 -10.44 27.28
N GLY A 14 -12.58 -9.26 27.02
CA GLY A 14 -12.05 -8.33 26.04
C GLY A 14 -13.06 -7.28 25.59
N LEU A 15 -12.59 -6.38 24.73
CA LEU A 15 -13.40 -5.37 24.06
C LEU A 15 -13.48 -5.77 22.59
N VAL A 16 -14.68 -5.73 22.02
CA VAL A 16 -14.90 -5.99 20.60
C VAL A 16 -15.74 -4.87 20.03
N THR A 17 -15.33 -4.38 18.88
CA THR A 17 -16.11 -3.42 18.11
C THR A 17 -16.96 -4.16 17.10
N ILE A 18 -18.02 -3.51 16.63
CA ILE A 18 -18.86 -4.12 15.59
C ILE A 18 -18.09 -4.25 14.27
N GLU A 19 -17.09 -3.40 14.05
CA GLU A 19 -16.18 -3.47 12.92
C GLU A 19 -15.39 -4.80 12.90
N ASP A 20 -14.80 -5.22 14.04
CA ASP A 20 -14.01 -6.47 14.13
C ASP A 20 -14.82 -7.73 13.76
N ILE A 21 -16.10 -7.77 14.15
CA ILE A 21 -16.98 -8.92 13.86
C ILE A 21 -17.36 -8.97 12.38
N LEU A 22 -17.53 -7.80 11.76
CA LEU A 22 -17.85 -7.71 10.33
C LEU A 22 -16.65 -8.10 9.48
N GLU A 23 -15.44 -7.72 9.88
CA GLU A 23 -14.18 -8.05 9.19
C GLU A 23 -13.91 -9.56 9.17
N GLU A 24 -14.14 -10.29 10.26
CA GLU A 24 -13.96 -11.76 10.30
C GLU A 24 -14.96 -12.53 9.41
N ILE A 25 -16.15 -11.97 9.17
CA ILE A 25 -17.19 -12.63 8.36
C ILE A 25 -17.02 -12.28 6.86
N VAL A 26 -16.58 -11.06 6.54
CA VAL A 26 -16.57 -10.56 5.16
C VAL A 26 -15.15 -10.37 4.59
N GLY A 27 -14.10 -10.35 5.42
CA GLY A 27 -12.73 -9.99 5.06
C GLY A 27 -12.53 -8.47 4.95
N GLU A 28 -11.35 -8.00 4.53
CA GLU A 28 -11.15 -6.59 4.16
C GLU A 28 -12.09 -6.22 3.01
N ILE A 29 -13.23 -5.60 3.35
CA ILE A 29 -14.15 -5.08 2.34
C ILE A 29 -13.54 -3.79 1.79
N ARG A 30 -12.76 -3.92 0.72
CA ARG A 30 -12.33 -2.78 -0.09
C ARG A 30 -13.56 -2.22 -0.79
N ASP A 31 -13.92 -0.99 -0.47
CA ASP A 31 -15.07 -0.32 -1.05
C ASP A 31 -14.71 0.15 -2.48
N GLU A 32 -15.64 0.07 -3.43
CA GLU A 32 -15.45 0.63 -4.79
C GLU A 32 -15.30 2.16 -4.75
N THR A 33 -15.60 2.77 -3.60
CA THR A 33 -15.50 4.21 -3.30
C THR A 33 -14.32 4.64 -2.41
N ASP A 34 -13.29 3.80 -2.19
CA ASP A 34 -11.98 4.21 -1.60
C ASP A 34 -11.12 5.06 -2.58
N LEU A 35 -11.76 6.03 -3.22
CA LEU A 35 -11.26 6.92 -4.28
C LEU A 35 -10.58 8.19 -3.73
N ASP A 36 -9.95 8.13 -2.57
CA ASP A 36 -9.03 9.18 -2.13
C ASP A 36 -7.60 8.76 -2.50
N GLU A 37 -7.16 9.18 -3.69
CA GLU A 37 -5.89 8.88 -4.39
C GLU A 37 -5.79 7.48 -5.02
N ALA A 38 -6.20 7.33 -6.28
CA ALA A 38 -5.81 6.18 -7.08
C ALA A 38 -4.28 6.02 -7.03
N LEU A 39 -3.80 4.91 -6.44
CA LEU A 39 -2.36 4.66 -6.28
C LEU A 39 -1.64 4.47 -7.62
N ILE A 40 -2.39 4.17 -8.68
CA ILE A 40 -1.93 4.04 -10.06
C ILE A 40 -2.99 4.67 -10.97
N ALA A 41 -2.56 5.59 -11.83
CA ALA A 41 -3.38 6.25 -12.83
C ALA A 41 -2.69 6.20 -14.21
N GLU A 42 -3.25 5.41 -15.11
CA GLU A 42 -2.79 5.33 -16.51
C GLU A 42 -3.10 6.63 -17.26
N GLN A 43 -2.14 7.07 -18.05
CA GLN A 43 -2.23 8.27 -18.88
C GLN A 43 -2.53 7.89 -20.34
N SER A 44 -3.10 8.82 -21.09
CA SER A 44 -3.47 8.59 -22.50
C SER A 44 -2.30 8.26 -23.44
N ASP A 45 -1.07 8.56 -23.03
CA ASP A 45 0.16 8.29 -23.77
C ASP A 45 0.81 6.93 -23.40
N GLY A 46 0.17 6.16 -22.52
CA GLY A 46 0.66 4.88 -22.02
C GLY A 46 1.65 4.99 -20.84
N SER A 47 1.88 6.21 -20.33
CA SER A 47 2.60 6.40 -19.07
C SER A 47 1.69 6.21 -17.86
N TYR A 48 2.27 6.11 -16.66
CA TYR A 48 1.53 5.93 -15.41
C TYR A 48 1.96 7.00 -14.41
N ILE A 49 0.99 7.60 -13.75
CA ILE A 49 1.21 8.35 -12.51
C ILE A 49 0.95 7.37 -11.37
N ILE A 50 1.93 7.22 -10.48
CA ILE A 50 1.83 6.31 -9.34
C ILE A 50 2.10 7.05 -8.04
N SER A 51 1.34 6.71 -7.01
CA SER A 51 1.58 7.23 -5.66
C SER A 51 2.83 6.61 -5.07
N GLY A 52 3.67 7.43 -4.43
CA GLY A 52 4.82 6.94 -3.68
C GLY A 52 4.45 6.00 -2.52
N LYS A 53 3.17 5.99 -2.11
CA LYS A 53 2.62 5.09 -1.09
C LYS A 53 2.35 3.68 -1.62
N LEU A 54 2.33 3.48 -2.95
CA LEU A 54 2.13 2.16 -3.56
C LEU A 54 3.17 1.18 -3.02
N THR A 55 2.70 0.00 -2.58
CA THR A 55 3.57 -1.03 -2.04
C THR A 55 4.39 -1.67 -3.16
N LEU A 56 5.56 -2.21 -2.81
CA LEU A 56 6.42 -2.91 -3.78
C LEU A 56 5.70 -4.14 -4.36
N ASP A 57 4.99 -4.89 -3.51
CA ASP A 57 4.15 -6.03 -3.88
C ASP A 57 3.03 -5.62 -4.84
N ASP A 58 2.28 -4.56 -4.55
CA ASP A 58 1.18 -4.11 -5.41
C ASP A 58 1.71 -3.61 -6.76
N PHE A 59 2.87 -2.97 -6.79
CA PHE A 59 3.55 -2.61 -8.03
C PHE A 59 3.87 -3.85 -8.87
N GLN A 60 4.53 -4.86 -8.26
CA GLN A 60 4.86 -6.12 -8.93
C GLN A 60 3.62 -6.82 -9.47
N ARG A 61 2.56 -6.90 -8.67
CA ARG A 61 1.28 -7.50 -9.06
C ARG A 61 0.59 -6.76 -10.19
N TYR A 62 0.55 -5.43 -10.14
CA TYR A 62 -0.10 -4.62 -11.17
C TYR A 62 0.62 -4.71 -12.52
N PHE A 63 1.94 -4.55 -12.51
CA PHE A 63 2.75 -4.58 -13.73
C PHE A 63 3.13 -6.00 -14.16
N HIS A 64 2.74 -7.03 -13.40
CA HIS A 64 3.06 -8.45 -13.66
C HIS A 64 4.57 -8.68 -13.83
N VAL A 65 5.35 -8.12 -12.91
CA VAL A 65 6.81 -8.21 -12.89
C VAL A 65 7.30 -8.73 -11.54
N GLU A 66 8.47 -9.34 -11.55
CA GLU A 66 9.22 -9.69 -10.34
C GLU A 66 10.51 -8.88 -10.35
N ILE A 67 10.75 -8.12 -9.27
CA ILE A 67 11.94 -7.27 -9.13
C ILE A 67 12.72 -7.77 -7.91
N PRO A 68 13.83 -8.50 -8.09
CA PRO A 68 14.58 -9.08 -6.98
C PRO A 68 14.98 -8.05 -5.90
N GLU A 69 15.28 -6.81 -6.31
CA GLU A 69 15.63 -5.74 -5.39
C GLU A 69 14.49 -5.35 -4.44
N PHE A 70 13.24 -5.61 -4.81
CA PHE A 70 12.08 -5.36 -3.95
C PHE A 70 11.88 -6.49 -2.92
N GLU A 71 12.28 -7.71 -3.23
CA GLU A 71 12.19 -8.86 -2.31
C GLU A 71 13.29 -8.84 -1.24
N GLU A 72 14.47 -8.33 -1.59
CA GLU A 72 15.64 -8.29 -0.70
C GLU A 72 15.61 -7.09 0.28
N THR A 73 14.62 -6.22 0.16
CA THR A 73 14.59 -4.94 0.86
C THR A 73 13.67 -4.94 2.08
N ASN A 74 13.98 -4.10 3.07
CA ASN A 74 13.13 -3.94 4.26
C ASN A 74 12.10 -2.80 4.11
N PHE A 75 11.97 -2.23 2.91
CA PHE A 75 11.02 -1.14 2.63
C PHE A 75 9.74 -1.68 2.03
N THR A 76 8.61 -1.11 2.44
CA THR A 76 7.28 -1.56 2.00
C THR A 76 6.77 -0.80 0.77
N THR A 77 7.16 0.47 0.60
CA THR A 77 6.61 1.37 -0.44
C THR A 77 7.65 1.82 -1.44
N LEU A 78 7.20 2.21 -2.64
CA LEU A 78 8.08 2.75 -3.69
C LEU A 78 8.85 3.99 -3.24
N ALA A 79 8.21 4.93 -2.55
CA ALA A 79 8.90 6.12 -2.04
C ALA A 79 9.95 5.78 -0.97
N GLY A 80 9.65 4.82 -0.09
CA GLY A 80 10.60 4.35 0.92
C GLY A 80 11.81 3.67 0.27
N PHE A 81 11.56 2.77 -0.68
CA PHE A 81 12.60 2.10 -1.44
C PHE A 81 13.47 3.10 -2.21
N ALA A 82 12.85 4.02 -2.95
CA ALA A 82 13.56 5.07 -3.69
C ALA A 82 14.42 5.93 -2.76
N SER A 83 13.88 6.41 -1.65
CA SER A 83 14.60 7.28 -0.69
C SER A 83 15.77 6.57 -0.02
N SER A 84 15.71 5.25 0.13
CA SER A 84 16.83 4.47 0.66
C SER A 84 18.05 4.44 -0.26
N ARG A 85 17.81 4.52 -1.58
CA ARG A 85 18.83 4.39 -2.61
C ARG A 85 19.36 5.74 -3.09
N TYR A 86 18.52 6.78 -3.01
CA TYR A 86 18.84 8.13 -3.46
C TYR A 86 18.81 9.10 -2.27
N LYS A 87 19.97 9.68 -1.94
CA LYS A 87 20.11 10.62 -0.80
C LYS A 87 19.28 11.90 -0.95
N GLU A 88 19.06 12.36 -2.18
CA GLU A 88 18.23 13.52 -2.45
C GLU A 88 17.26 13.19 -3.58
N ILE A 89 15.96 13.24 -3.27
CA ILE A 89 14.87 13.08 -4.22
C ILE A 89 14.12 14.41 -4.28
N LYS A 90 13.99 14.97 -5.49
CA LYS A 90 13.29 16.21 -5.78
C LYS A 90 12.45 16.00 -7.05
N ALA A 91 11.44 16.83 -7.25
CA ALA A 91 10.68 16.85 -8.51
C ALA A 91 11.64 16.96 -9.72
N GLY A 92 11.41 16.13 -10.73
CA GLY A 92 12.25 15.99 -11.92
C GLY A 92 13.42 15.00 -11.77
N THR A 93 13.70 14.47 -10.57
CA THR A 93 14.69 13.39 -10.42
C THR A 93 14.21 12.16 -11.18
N ILE A 94 15.12 11.59 -11.97
CA ILE A 94 14.89 10.33 -12.68
C ILE A 94 15.50 9.19 -11.87
N ILE A 95 14.68 8.17 -11.62
CA ILE A 95 15.04 6.98 -10.86
C ILE A 95 14.84 5.77 -11.76
N GLU A 96 15.84 4.90 -11.83
CA GLU A 96 15.80 3.68 -12.63
C GLU A 96 15.84 2.48 -11.70
N ILE A 97 14.84 1.61 -11.83
CA ILE A 97 14.70 0.38 -11.04
C ILE A 97 14.34 -0.73 -12.02
N ALA A 98 15.17 -1.77 -12.10
CA ALA A 98 15.06 -2.81 -13.11
C ALA A 98 14.87 -2.22 -14.53
N SER A 99 13.77 -2.56 -15.22
CA SER A 99 13.43 -2.03 -16.55
C SER A 99 12.54 -0.79 -16.52
N PHE A 100 12.25 -0.24 -15.35
CA PHE A 100 11.34 0.90 -15.17
C PHE A 100 12.11 2.19 -14.94
N ARG A 101 11.60 3.27 -15.54
CA ARG A 101 12.08 4.63 -15.35
C ARG A 101 10.99 5.47 -14.72
N PHE A 102 11.25 5.94 -13.51
CA PHE A 102 10.37 6.82 -12.76
C PHE A 102 10.87 8.25 -12.86
N THR A 103 9.95 9.19 -13.05
CA THR A 103 10.23 10.63 -12.90
C THR A 103 9.45 11.10 -11.70
N VAL A 104 10.16 11.65 -10.72
CA VAL A 104 9.54 12.17 -9.49
C VAL A 104 8.75 13.42 -9.84
N LEU A 105 7.45 13.43 -9.56
CA LEU A 105 6.58 14.57 -9.87
C LEU A 105 6.52 15.56 -8.70
N GLU A 106 6.36 15.04 -7.47
CA GLU A 106 6.27 15.79 -6.22
C GLU A 106 6.83 15.01 -5.03
#